data_AF-A0A6C0K2F0-F1
#
_entry.id   AF-A0A6C0K2F0-F1
#
_cell.length_a   1.000
_cell.length_b   1.000
_cell.length_c   1.000
_cell.angle_alpha   90.00
_cell.angle_beta   90.00
_cell.angle_gamma   90.00
#
_symmetry.space_group_name_H-M   'P 1'
#
loop_
_entity.id
_entity.type
_entity.pdbx_description
1 polymer ?
#
loop_
_entity_poly.entity_id
_entity_poly.type
_entity_poly.pdbx_seq_one_letter_code
_entity_poly.pdbx_strand_id
1 'polypeptide(L)'
;MSANASKFTFTRYLYIKDEVHIALLVSILNKSEKSLFWAYELYYSGFDKELFGLLWKIYFDFYYTLNPGFYKYFIKKQKEWSKAEDSFEKHKTIGVIVNNLSMRPHNTDVFLLRYIVSNFDIETETNSDVQVTEWLDQKNYLNIADYIFNKCVSTVELNTALQQITNYFKERNVKVDESKKNVGLHQKHLAIANVMLMFSLSQKLVMGKNLYLIVEDEEIKKHDTMESDYDKSFYPYKILPLVTLHGIDEENYLSLFELQREKMNVKDAYYYHWDYYAFRSPLWKSRVEAFNGCANHETKRLDFPDDDYFEDFYNKYNYEPDEQKTETQNKNIQPIMQGRTWVQFYEQHKKNGLYIPDEDYLDEFDKVNY
;
A
#
# COMPACT_ATOMS: atom_id res chain seq x y z
N MET A 1 -10.24 6.24 24.21
CA MET A 1 -11.38 6.68 23.38
C MET A 1 -11.16 6.14 21.99
N SER A 2 -12.16 5.43 21.48
CA SER A 2 -12.05 4.36 20.48
C SER A 2 -11.60 4.79 19.09
N ALA A 3 -10.55 4.14 18.61
CA ALA A 3 -10.22 4.02 17.20
C ALA A 3 -11.28 3.17 16.49
N ASN A 4 -12.36 3.79 15.98
CA ASN A 4 -13.23 3.21 14.95
C ASN A 4 -14.28 4.21 14.43
N ALA A 5 -13.84 5.37 13.94
CA ALA A 5 -14.65 6.18 13.01
C ALA A 5 -14.27 5.77 11.59
N SER A 6 -15.25 5.45 10.73
CA SER A 6 -14.99 4.97 9.37
C SER A 6 -14.15 6.00 8.57
N LYS A 7 -12.97 5.57 8.12
CA LYS A 7 -11.90 6.42 7.57
C LYS A 7 -12.08 6.72 6.07
N PHE A 8 -13.31 6.70 5.55
CA PHE A 8 -13.55 7.10 4.17
C PHE A 8 -13.06 8.54 3.97
N THR A 9 -12.20 8.71 2.96
CA THR A 9 -11.57 9.99 2.63
C THR A 9 -11.22 9.98 1.15
N PHE A 10 -11.34 11.16 0.54
CA PHE A 10 -10.95 11.40 -0.84
C PHE A 10 -9.53 11.95 -0.91
N THR A 11 -8.82 11.60 -1.98
CA THR A 11 -7.51 12.16 -2.33
C THR A 11 -7.64 13.53 -3.00
N ARG A 12 -6.51 14.13 -3.39
CA ARG A 12 -6.44 15.43 -4.08
C ARG A 12 -7.32 15.51 -5.33
N TYR A 13 -7.52 14.40 -6.03
CA TYR A 13 -8.35 14.29 -7.23
C TYR A 13 -9.55 13.38 -7.04
N LEU A 14 -10.04 13.29 -5.81
CA LEU A 14 -11.29 12.62 -5.43
C LEU A 14 -11.35 11.12 -5.72
N TYR A 15 -10.19 10.44 -5.74
CA TYR A 15 -10.17 8.98 -5.61
C TYR A 15 -10.36 8.57 -4.16
N ILE A 16 -10.92 7.38 -3.94
CA ILE A 16 -11.09 6.82 -2.60
C ILE A 16 -9.73 6.27 -2.12
N LYS A 17 -9.25 6.71 -0.96
CA LYS A 17 -7.85 6.48 -0.54
C LYS A 17 -7.43 5.01 -0.43
N ASP A 18 -8.22 4.15 0.19
CA ASP A 18 -7.90 2.72 0.33
C ASP A 18 -7.89 2.01 -1.03
N GLU A 19 -8.73 2.44 -1.96
CA GLU A 19 -8.69 1.96 -3.34
C GLU A 19 -7.40 2.39 -4.05
N VAL A 20 -6.91 3.61 -3.79
CA VAL A 20 -5.60 4.07 -4.31
C VAL A 20 -4.44 3.27 -3.72
N HIS A 21 -4.52 2.83 -2.45
CA HIS A 21 -3.52 1.93 -1.87
C HIS A 21 -3.42 0.61 -2.65
N ILE A 22 -4.57 0.03 -2.98
CA ILE A 22 -4.64 -1.22 -3.74
C ILE A 22 -4.18 -1.00 -5.18
N ALA A 23 -4.61 0.08 -5.83
CA ALA A 23 -4.17 0.44 -7.18
C ALA A 23 -2.65 0.62 -7.27
N LEU A 24 -2.02 1.22 -6.25
CA LEU A 24 -0.56 1.32 -6.14
C LEU A 24 0.09 -0.06 -5.97
N LEU A 25 -0.41 -0.91 -5.06
CA LEU A 25 0.10 -2.28 -4.88
C LEU A 25 0.10 -3.04 -6.21
N VAL A 26 -1.06 -3.10 -6.86
CA VAL A 26 -1.27 -3.89 -8.08
C VAL A 26 -0.41 -3.36 -9.22
N SER A 27 -0.37 -2.04 -9.41
CA SER A 27 0.46 -1.43 -10.46
C SER A 27 1.96 -1.69 -10.25
N ILE A 28 2.45 -1.72 -9.00
CA ILE A 28 3.84 -2.11 -8.69
C ILE A 28 4.08 -3.59 -9.05
N LEU A 29 3.19 -4.50 -8.63
CA LEU A 29 3.33 -5.94 -8.91
C LEU A 29 3.24 -6.25 -10.42
N ASN A 30 2.40 -5.51 -11.15
CA ASN A 30 2.24 -5.61 -12.60
C ASN A 30 3.30 -4.83 -13.37
N LYS A 31 4.24 -4.16 -12.68
CA LYS A 31 5.30 -3.36 -13.28
C LYS A 31 4.76 -2.28 -14.23
N SER A 32 3.60 -1.74 -13.88
CA SER A 32 2.86 -0.76 -14.65
C SER A 32 3.39 0.65 -14.38
N GLU A 33 3.49 1.47 -15.43
CA GLU A 33 3.86 2.89 -15.33
C GLU A 33 2.86 3.70 -14.48
N LYS A 34 1.64 3.18 -14.29
CA LYS A 34 0.61 3.75 -13.42
C LYS A 34 1.01 3.80 -11.94
N SER A 35 2.02 3.02 -11.54
CA SER A 35 2.51 2.99 -10.16
C SER A 35 2.98 4.36 -9.67
N LEU A 36 3.63 5.16 -10.52
CA LEU A 36 4.00 6.53 -10.17
C LEU A 36 2.77 7.42 -9.97
N PHE A 37 1.77 7.32 -10.84
CA PHE A 37 0.54 8.08 -10.72
C PHE A 37 -0.13 7.84 -9.35
N TRP A 38 -0.33 6.57 -8.97
CA TRP A 38 -0.99 6.22 -7.71
C TRP A 38 -0.15 6.61 -6.48
N ALA A 39 1.17 6.48 -6.55
CA ALA A 39 2.06 6.92 -5.49
C ALA A 39 1.98 8.44 -5.29
N TYR A 40 2.00 9.21 -6.37
CA TYR A 40 1.88 10.66 -6.31
C TYR A 40 0.48 11.14 -5.93
N GLU A 41 -0.56 10.37 -6.26
CA GLU A 41 -1.91 10.66 -5.79
C GLU A 41 -1.97 10.64 -4.25
N LEU A 42 -1.37 9.64 -3.60
CA LEU A 42 -1.27 9.59 -2.14
C LEU A 42 -0.33 10.68 -1.60
N TYR A 43 0.84 10.83 -2.20
CA TYR A 43 1.88 11.72 -1.73
C TYR A 43 1.42 13.18 -1.71
N TYR A 44 0.91 13.69 -2.83
CA TYR A 44 0.45 15.07 -2.93
C TYR A 44 -0.89 15.32 -2.24
N SER A 45 -1.66 14.29 -1.91
CA SER A 45 -2.79 14.39 -0.97
C SER A 45 -2.35 14.60 0.48
N GLY A 46 -1.04 14.52 0.74
CA GLY A 46 -0.43 14.67 2.06
C GLY A 46 -0.36 13.38 2.88
N PHE A 47 -0.55 12.21 2.26
CA PHE A 47 -0.45 10.91 2.93
C PHE A 47 0.98 10.32 2.86
N ASP A 48 2.00 11.17 2.91
CA ASP A 48 3.42 10.79 2.77
C ASP A 48 3.86 9.68 3.76
N LYS A 49 3.54 9.81 5.05
CA LYS A 49 3.88 8.80 6.07
C LYS A 49 3.14 7.48 5.83
N GLU A 50 1.86 7.55 5.47
CA GLU A 50 1.04 6.37 5.15
C GLU A 50 1.59 5.67 3.90
N LEU A 51 1.97 6.43 2.87
CA LEU A 51 2.60 5.93 1.65
C LEU A 51 3.90 5.18 1.96
N PHE A 52 4.79 5.72 2.79
CA PHE A 52 6.00 4.99 3.20
C PHE A 52 5.67 3.69 3.95
N GLY A 53 4.66 3.72 4.83
CA GLY A 53 4.17 2.51 5.51
C GLY A 53 3.68 1.45 4.52
N LEU A 54 2.89 1.87 3.52
CA LEU A 54 2.40 1.01 2.45
C LEU A 54 3.56 0.44 1.60
N LEU A 55 4.51 1.27 1.18
CA LEU A 55 5.68 0.82 0.40
C LEU A 55 6.56 -0.15 1.18
N TRP A 56 6.73 0.03 2.50
CA TRP A 56 7.42 -0.94 3.35
C TRP A 56 6.66 -2.25 3.45
N LYS A 57 5.33 -2.20 3.61
CA LYS A 57 4.48 -3.39 3.63
C LYS A 57 4.59 -4.15 2.32
N ILE A 58 4.44 -3.47 1.17
CA ILE A 58 4.63 -4.06 -0.18
C ILE A 58 6.03 -4.69 -0.30
N TYR A 59 7.07 -3.98 0.15
CA TYR A 59 8.43 -4.49 0.08
C TYR A 59 8.59 -5.80 0.87
N PHE A 60 8.08 -5.88 2.11
CA PHE A 60 8.22 -7.08 2.93
C PHE A 60 7.29 -8.23 2.52
N ASP A 61 6.06 -7.92 2.07
CA ASP A 61 5.09 -8.91 1.60
C ASP A 61 5.55 -9.56 0.26
N PHE A 62 6.20 -8.81 -0.64
CA PHE A 62 6.43 -9.28 -2.02
C PHE A 62 7.88 -9.25 -2.53
N TYR A 63 8.75 -8.37 -2.04
CA TYR A 63 10.06 -8.11 -2.65
C TYR A 63 11.26 -8.52 -1.79
N TYR A 64 11.14 -8.51 -0.47
CA TYR A 64 12.26 -8.63 0.45
C TYR A 64 13.06 -9.93 0.28
N THR A 65 12.35 -11.05 0.09
CA THR A 65 12.91 -12.41 -0.01
C THR A 65 13.87 -12.58 -1.19
N LEU A 66 13.67 -11.81 -2.27
CA LEU A 66 14.51 -11.82 -3.46
C LEU A 66 15.38 -10.56 -3.61
N ASN A 67 15.13 -9.52 -2.82
CA ASN A 67 15.83 -8.23 -2.93
C ASN A 67 16.36 -7.71 -1.58
N PRO A 68 17.00 -8.53 -0.72
CA PRO A 68 17.39 -8.11 0.62
C PRO A 68 18.34 -6.90 0.63
N GLY A 69 19.15 -6.73 -0.41
CA GLY A 69 20.04 -5.57 -0.58
C GLY A 69 19.29 -4.24 -0.71
N PHE A 70 18.04 -4.25 -1.21
CA PHE A 70 17.22 -3.05 -1.35
C PHE A 70 16.84 -2.45 0.00
N TYR A 71 16.80 -3.24 1.08
CA TYR A 71 16.46 -2.77 2.43
C TYR A 71 17.32 -1.58 2.87
N LYS A 72 18.65 -1.70 2.73
CA LYS A 72 19.59 -0.64 3.14
C LYS A 72 19.41 0.61 2.29
N TYR A 73 19.16 0.43 0.99
CA TYR A 73 18.90 1.52 0.08
C TYR A 73 17.60 2.26 0.41
N PHE A 74 16.51 1.52 0.65
CA PHE A 74 15.21 2.10 1.01
C PHE A 74 15.32 2.88 2.34
N ILE A 75 15.96 2.31 3.38
CA ILE A 75 16.25 3.05 4.63
C ILE A 75 17.03 4.33 4.37
N LYS A 76 18.06 4.28 3.52
CA LYS A 76 18.87 5.44 3.17
C LYS A 76 18.00 6.51 2.49
N LYS A 77 17.22 6.13 1.48
CA LYS A 77 16.34 7.04 0.73
C LYS A 77 15.27 7.68 1.60
N GLN A 78 14.59 6.91 2.43
CA GLN A 78 13.61 7.48 3.36
C GLN A 78 14.24 8.47 4.35
N LYS A 79 15.47 8.21 4.82
CA LYS A 79 16.19 9.16 5.68
C LYS A 79 16.56 10.44 4.94
N GLU A 80 17.05 10.32 3.71
CA GLU A 80 17.35 11.47 2.84
C GLU A 80 16.08 12.31 2.65
N TRP A 81 14.96 11.68 2.28
CA TRP A 81 13.66 12.33 2.18
C TRP A 81 13.23 13.05 3.46
N SER A 82 13.39 12.42 4.63
CA SER A 82 12.98 13.02 5.91
C SER A 82 13.80 14.26 6.29
N LYS A 83 15.02 14.38 5.76
CA LYS A 83 15.96 15.47 6.04
C LYS A 83 16.02 16.53 4.95
N ALA A 84 15.47 16.24 3.77
CA ALA A 84 15.49 17.17 2.66
C ALA A 84 14.74 18.46 3.02
N GLU A 85 15.35 19.60 2.68
CA GLU A 85 14.70 20.91 2.77
C GLU A 85 13.97 21.23 1.46
N ASP A 86 14.59 20.87 0.34
CA ASP A 86 14.01 21.00 -1.00
C ASP A 86 12.83 20.04 -1.19
N SER A 87 11.68 20.60 -1.59
CA SER A 87 10.47 19.84 -1.90
C SER A 87 10.69 18.94 -3.11
N PHE A 88 11.44 19.39 -4.11
CA PHE A 88 11.65 18.62 -5.33
C PHE A 88 12.41 17.31 -5.06
N GLU A 89 13.48 17.36 -4.26
CA GLU A 89 14.21 16.18 -3.83
C GLU A 89 13.34 15.20 -3.01
N LYS A 90 12.38 15.71 -2.24
CA LYS A 90 11.40 14.85 -1.57
C LYS A 90 10.52 14.14 -2.58
N HIS A 91 9.98 14.86 -3.55
CA HIS A 91 9.09 14.30 -4.57
C HIS A 91 9.84 13.23 -5.37
N LYS A 92 11.08 13.52 -5.78
CA LYS A 92 11.95 12.61 -6.52
C LYS A 92 12.22 11.31 -5.78
N THR A 93 12.37 11.36 -4.45
CA THR A 93 12.60 10.17 -3.64
C THR A 93 11.46 9.16 -3.74
N ILE A 94 10.20 9.62 -3.83
CA ILE A 94 9.03 8.74 -3.99
C ILE A 94 9.13 7.97 -5.30
N GLY A 95 9.34 8.68 -6.42
CA GLY A 95 9.47 8.06 -7.74
C GLY A 95 10.62 7.07 -7.81
N VAL A 96 11.78 7.41 -7.21
CA VAL A 96 12.93 6.50 -7.13
C VAL A 96 12.57 5.19 -6.44
N ILE A 97 11.88 5.21 -5.29
CA ILE A 97 11.54 3.99 -4.56
C ILE A 97 10.55 3.14 -5.36
N VAL A 98 9.49 3.76 -5.89
CA VAL A 98 8.43 3.08 -6.66
C VAL A 98 8.99 2.42 -7.93
N ASN A 99 9.79 3.14 -8.72
CA ASN A 99 10.41 2.59 -9.92
C ASN A 99 11.37 1.44 -9.59
N ASN A 100 12.12 1.57 -8.49
CA ASN A 100 13.01 0.51 -8.04
C ASN A 100 12.28 -0.76 -7.59
N LEU A 101 11.08 -0.65 -7.00
CA LEU A 101 10.24 -1.82 -6.71
C LEU A 101 9.71 -2.43 -8.03
N SER A 102 9.16 -1.62 -8.92
CA SER A 102 8.55 -2.08 -10.17
C SER A 102 9.50 -2.85 -11.09
N MET A 103 10.81 -2.56 -11.07
CA MET A 103 11.79 -3.31 -11.88
C MET A 103 12.20 -4.67 -11.28
N ARG A 104 12.00 -4.88 -9.98
CA ARG A 104 12.58 -6.02 -9.25
C ARG A 104 11.79 -7.31 -9.43
N PRO A 105 12.42 -8.48 -9.23
CA PRO A 105 11.66 -9.72 -9.07
C PRO A 105 10.90 -9.68 -7.74
N HIS A 106 9.72 -10.31 -7.72
CA HIS A 106 8.88 -10.46 -6.54
C HIS A 106 8.30 -11.87 -6.49
N ASN A 107 7.72 -12.23 -5.36
CA ASN A 107 6.88 -13.42 -5.17
C ASN A 107 5.77 -13.12 -4.15
N THR A 108 4.86 -14.06 -3.91
CA THR A 108 3.70 -13.88 -3.02
C THR A 108 3.83 -14.63 -1.69
N ASP A 109 4.97 -15.28 -1.43
CA ASP A 109 5.15 -16.23 -0.34
C ASP A 109 4.79 -15.63 1.03
N VAL A 110 5.38 -14.48 1.36
CA VAL A 110 5.21 -13.84 2.68
C VAL A 110 3.77 -13.33 2.85
N PHE A 111 3.23 -12.70 1.81
CA PHE A 111 1.85 -12.23 1.79
C PHE A 111 0.86 -13.37 2.07
N LEU A 112 0.96 -14.47 1.31
CA LEU A 112 0.04 -15.60 1.42
C LEU A 112 0.18 -16.30 2.76
N LEU A 113 1.41 -16.64 3.17
CA LEU A 113 1.63 -17.29 4.47
C LEU A 113 1.07 -16.45 5.61
N ARG A 114 1.33 -15.13 5.63
CA ARG A 114 0.82 -14.22 6.66
C ARG A 114 -0.71 -14.20 6.67
N TYR A 115 -1.34 -14.14 5.50
CA TYR A 115 -2.79 -14.05 5.43
C TYR A 115 -3.46 -15.39 5.78
N ILE A 116 -2.98 -16.52 5.28
CA ILE A 116 -3.52 -17.85 5.58
C ILE A 116 -3.51 -18.09 7.09
N VAL A 117 -2.34 -17.98 7.73
CA VAL A 117 -2.26 -18.27 9.18
C VAL A 117 -3.01 -17.26 10.04
N SER A 118 -3.32 -16.07 9.54
CA SER A 118 -4.10 -15.08 10.32
C SER A 118 -5.61 -15.33 10.24
N ASN A 119 -6.10 -16.12 9.28
CA ASN A 119 -7.52 -16.28 9.01
C ASN A 119 -8.01 -17.74 8.99
N PHE A 120 -7.10 -18.71 8.92
CA PHE A 120 -7.41 -20.13 8.89
C PHE A 120 -6.77 -20.85 10.07
N ASP A 121 -7.47 -21.86 10.59
CA ASP A 121 -6.93 -22.75 11.60
C ASP A 121 -5.98 -23.75 10.94
N ILE A 122 -4.71 -23.70 11.33
CA ILE A 122 -3.70 -24.62 10.82
C ILE A 122 -3.61 -25.81 11.77
N GLU A 123 -3.85 -27.01 11.24
CA GLU A 123 -3.70 -28.27 11.98
C GLU A 123 -2.21 -28.52 12.32
N THR A 124 -1.74 -27.93 13.42
CA THR A 124 -0.40 -28.12 13.97
C THR A 124 -0.47 -28.92 15.27
N GLU A 125 0.04 -30.15 15.27
CA GLU A 125 0.19 -30.97 16.49
C GLU A 125 1.33 -30.41 17.38
N THR A 126 1.16 -29.30 18.08
CA THR A 126 2.29 -28.67 18.81
C THR A 126 2.76 -29.45 20.05
N ASN A 127 4.09 -29.46 20.31
CA ASN A 127 4.68 -28.82 21.53
C ASN A 127 6.22 -29.01 21.78
N SER A 128 7.10 -29.29 20.82
CA SER A 128 8.55 -29.41 21.14
C SER A 128 9.52 -28.82 20.12
N ASP A 129 10.72 -28.43 20.58
CA ASP A 129 11.83 -27.91 19.76
C ASP A 129 12.23 -28.84 18.60
N VAL A 130 12.02 -30.16 18.79
CA VAL A 130 12.27 -31.20 17.76
C VAL A 130 11.42 -30.93 16.52
N GLN A 131 10.20 -30.43 16.72
CA GLN A 131 9.20 -30.24 15.68
C GLN A 131 9.54 -29.08 14.73
N VAL A 132 10.14 -28.00 15.23
CA VAL A 132 10.57 -26.86 14.39
C VAL A 132 11.67 -27.29 13.41
N THR A 133 12.61 -28.14 13.87
CA THR A 133 13.69 -28.64 13.01
C THR A 133 13.14 -29.54 11.92
N GLU A 134 12.18 -30.43 12.26
CA GLU A 134 11.48 -31.26 11.28
C GLU A 134 10.74 -30.43 10.22
N TRP A 135 10.01 -29.39 10.64
CA TRP A 135 9.34 -28.48 9.70
C TRP A 135 10.33 -27.75 8.78
N LEU A 136 11.50 -27.35 9.30
CA LEU A 136 12.54 -26.72 8.48
C LEU A 136 13.11 -27.70 7.44
N ASP A 137 13.40 -28.94 7.83
CA ASP A 137 13.89 -29.98 6.92
C ASP A 137 12.85 -30.35 5.85
N GLN A 138 11.57 -30.44 6.24
CA GLN A 138 10.44 -30.69 5.32
C GLN A 138 10.04 -29.47 4.49
N LYS A 139 10.57 -28.29 4.80
CA LYS A 139 10.14 -27.01 4.23
C LYS A 139 8.64 -26.75 4.42
N ASN A 140 8.11 -27.13 5.58
CA ASN A 140 6.72 -26.89 5.93
C ASN A 140 6.52 -25.42 6.32
N TYR A 141 6.44 -24.56 5.31
CA TYR A 141 6.35 -23.11 5.46
C TYR A 141 5.13 -22.67 6.26
N LEU A 142 4.00 -23.37 6.09
CA LEU A 142 2.73 -23.04 6.73
C LEU A 142 2.80 -23.25 8.24
N ASN A 143 3.31 -24.40 8.70
CA ASN A 143 3.48 -24.67 10.13
C ASN A 143 4.49 -23.71 10.78
N ILE A 144 5.57 -23.37 10.08
CA ILE A 144 6.54 -22.39 10.58
C ILE A 144 5.89 -21.00 10.70
N ALA A 145 5.09 -20.61 9.71
CA ALA A 145 4.36 -19.35 9.74
C ALA A 145 3.32 -19.31 10.88
N ASP A 146 2.53 -20.36 11.06
CA ASP A 146 1.53 -20.48 12.14
C ASP A 146 2.21 -20.44 13.52
N TYR A 147 3.31 -21.15 13.68
CA TYR A 147 4.09 -21.13 14.91
C TYR A 147 4.55 -19.71 15.27
N ILE A 148 5.14 -18.99 14.30
CA ILE A 148 5.59 -17.60 14.50
C ILE A 148 4.41 -16.64 14.74
N PHE A 149 3.32 -16.77 13.98
CA PHE A 149 2.21 -15.83 14.02
C PHE A 149 1.29 -16.04 15.21
N ASN A 150 0.92 -17.27 15.51
CA ASN A 150 -0.17 -17.60 16.41
C ASN A 150 0.31 -18.27 17.70
N LYS A 151 1.36 -19.09 17.64
CA LYS A 151 1.83 -19.87 18.81
C LYS A 151 2.90 -19.15 19.64
N CYS A 152 3.76 -18.34 19.03
CA CYS A 152 4.67 -17.44 19.77
C CYS A 152 3.87 -16.24 20.31
N VAL A 153 3.41 -16.31 21.56
CA VAL A 153 2.56 -15.27 22.18
C VAL A 153 3.42 -14.12 22.73
N SER A 154 4.59 -14.43 23.25
CA SER A 154 5.51 -13.46 23.85
C SER A 154 6.70 -13.13 22.93
N THR A 155 7.29 -11.95 23.15
CA THR A 155 8.55 -11.54 22.48
C THR A 155 9.70 -12.50 22.77
N VAL A 156 9.72 -13.11 23.97
CA VAL A 156 10.75 -14.07 24.36
C VAL A 156 10.62 -15.34 23.53
N GLU A 157 9.43 -15.93 23.45
CA GLU A 157 9.17 -17.12 22.62
C GLU A 157 9.51 -16.87 21.15
N LEU A 158 9.10 -15.72 20.60
CA LEU A 158 9.42 -15.35 19.22
C LEU A 158 10.93 -15.25 18.99
N ASN A 159 11.66 -14.64 19.92
CA ASN A 159 13.11 -14.51 19.80
C ASN A 159 13.82 -15.88 19.91
N THR A 160 13.36 -16.76 20.82
CA THR A 160 13.87 -18.13 20.95
C THR A 160 13.65 -18.92 19.66
N ALA A 161 12.43 -18.89 19.11
CA ALA A 161 12.10 -19.54 17.85
C ALA A 161 12.98 -19.04 16.70
N LEU A 162 13.14 -17.71 16.56
CA LEU A 162 13.98 -17.12 15.54
C LEU A 162 15.46 -17.47 15.72
N GLN A 163 15.96 -17.57 16.95
CA GLN A 163 17.32 -17.98 17.23
C GLN A 163 17.55 -19.44 16.80
N GLN A 164 16.62 -20.35 17.11
CA GLN A 164 16.68 -21.74 16.68
C GLN A 164 16.70 -21.85 15.15
N ILE A 165 15.77 -21.19 14.46
CA ILE A 165 15.69 -21.18 12.99
C ILE A 165 16.98 -20.59 12.39
N THR A 166 17.50 -19.50 12.96
CA THR A 166 18.73 -18.87 12.50
C THR A 166 19.93 -19.80 12.64
N ASN A 167 20.04 -20.53 13.76
CA ASN A 167 21.11 -21.50 13.98
C ASN A 167 21.06 -22.64 12.96
N TYR A 168 19.86 -23.19 12.71
CA TYR A 168 19.63 -24.23 11.70
C TYR A 168 20.20 -23.84 10.31
N PHE A 169 19.96 -22.59 9.90
CA PHE A 169 20.44 -22.06 8.63
C PHE A 169 21.93 -21.69 8.64
N LYS A 170 22.46 -21.21 9.77
CA LYS A 170 23.90 -20.92 9.95
C LYS A 170 24.74 -22.20 9.81
N GLU A 171 24.30 -23.31 10.40
CA GLU A 171 24.95 -24.63 10.26
C GLU A 171 24.99 -25.10 8.80
N ARG A 172 24.04 -24.65 7.99
CA ARG A 172 23.95 -24.91 6.54
C ARG A 172 24.58 -23.80 5.68
N ASN A 173 25.43 -22.96 6.27
CA ASN A 173 26.18 -21.87 5.62
C ASN A 173 25.33 -20.75 4.99
N VAL A 174 24.08 -20.56 5.45
CA VAL A 174 23.25 -19.42 5.05
C VAL A 174 23.56 -18.22 5.94
N LYS A 175 23.91 -17.09 5.33
CA LYS A 175 24.23 -15.83 6.03
C LYS A 175 23.15 -14.79 5.76
N VAL A 176 22.55 -14.25 6.82
CA VAL A 176 21.58 -13.15 6.75
C VAL A 176 22.04 -11.99 7.61
N ASP A 177 21.73 -10.77 7.17
CA ASP A 177 21.96 -9.55 7.94
C ASP A 177 20.88 -9.40 9.02
N GLU A 178 21.26 -9.60 10.28
CA GLU A 178 20.38 -9.52 11.45
C GLU A 178 20.13 -8.06 11.90
N SER A 179 20.83 -7.06 11.34
CA SER A 179 20.84 -5.67 11.85
C SER A 179 19.64 -4.80 11.44
N LYS A 180 18.50 -5.42 11.13
CA LYS A 180 17.32 -4.69 10.68
C LYS A 180 16.74 -3.83 11.79
N LYS A 181 16.49 -2.57 11.45
CA LYS A 181 15.76 -1.62 12.29
C LYS A 181 14.25 -1.83 12.14
N ASN A 182 13.52 -1.50 13.20
CA ASN A 182 12.07 -1.37 13.14
C ASN A 182 11.70 -0.26 12.13
N VAL A 183 10.85 -0.60 11.16
CA VAL A 183 10.34 0.30 10.10
C VAL A 183 8.85 0.61 10.25
N GLY A 184 8.30 0.43 11.46
CA GLY A 184 6.87 0.59 11.72
C GLY A 184 6.02 -0.62 11.29
N LEU A 185 6.67 -1.77 11.01
CA LEU A 185 6.00 -3.02 10.65
C LEU A 185 5.92 -3.96 11.86
N HIS A 186 4.87 -4.77 11.93
CA HIS A 186 4.70 -5.75 13.01
C HIS A 186 5.88 -6.73 13.08
N GLN A 187 6.36 -7.03 14.29
CA GLN A 187 7.57 -7.85 14.49
C GLN A 187 7.43 -9.25 13.85
N LYS A 188 6.23 -9.85 13.92
CA LYS A 188 5.95 -11.16 13.32
C LYS A 188 5.98 -11.15 11.78
N HIS A 189 5.62 -10.02 11.15
CA HIS A 189 5.77 -9.85 9.69
C HIS A 189 7.27 -9.83 9.31
N LEU A 190 8.09 -9.03 10.00
CA LEU A 190 9.54 -9.02 9.76
C LEU A 190 10.18 -10.40 10.02
N ALA A 191 9.68 -11.13 11.02
CA ALA A 191 10.11 -12.48 11.35
C ALA A 191 9.89 -13.44 10.18
N ILE A 192 8.65 -13.56 9.67
CA ILE A 192 8.37 -14.48 8.56
C ILE A 192 9.11 -14.09 7.28
N ALA A 193 9.25 -12.80 6.99
CA ALA A 193 10.00 -12.32 5.84
C ALA A 193 11.50 -12.71 5.93
N ASN A 194 12.08 -12.69 7.14
CA ASN A 194 13.44 -13.17 7.39
C ASN A 194 13.57 -14.69 7.21
N VAL A 195 12.60 -15.45 7.71
CA VAL A 195 12.58 -16.90 7.54
C VAL A 195 12.50 -17.28 6.05
N MET A 196 11.61 -16.63 5.29
CA MET A 196 11.49 -16.87 3.86
C MET A 196 12.73 -16.41 3.07
N LEU A 197 13.43 -15.37 3.52
CA LEU A 197 14.74 -15.03 2.95
C LEU A 197 15.78 -16.14 3.21
N MET A 198 15.84 -16.70 4.43
CA MET A 198 16.78 -17.79 4.74
C MET A 198 16.52 -19.00 3.85
N PHE A 199 15.26 -19.36 3.63
CA PHE A 199 14.90 -20.39 2.65
C PHE A 199 15.32 -20.02 1.23
N SER A 200 15.04 -18.79 0.78
CA SER A 200 15.40 -18.31 -0.56
C SER A 200 16.91 -18.40 -0.82
N LEU A 201 17.73 -18.05 0.17
CA LEU A 201 19.18 -18.17 0.13
C LEU A 201 19.65 -19.64 0.14
N SER A 202 19.07 -20.47 1.03
CA SER A 202 19.40 -21.90 1.13
C SER A 202 19.13 -22.65 -0.18
N GLN A 203 18.07 -22.27 -0.88
CA GLN A 203 17.64 -22.86 -2.15
C GLN A 203 18.27 -22.15 -3.37
N LYS A 204 19.16 -21.18 -3.14
CA LYS A 204 19.91 -20.45 -4.17
C LYS A 204 19.01 -19.83 -5.25
N LEU A 205 17.87 -19.26 -4.83
CA LEU A 205 17.01 -18.53 -5.75
C LEU A 205 17.75 -17.35 -6.39
N VAL A 206 17.33 -16.99 -7.61
CA VAL A 206 17.91 -15.85 -8.33
C VAL A 206 17.48 -14.55 -7.65
N MET A 207 18.45 -13.88 -7.04
CA MET A 207 18.24 -12.60 -6.37
C MET A 207 18.15 -11.45 -7.36
N GLY A 208 17.40 -10.42 -7.00
CA GLY A 208 17.36 -9.16 -7.74
C GLY A 208 18.73 -8.49 -7.75
N LYS A 209 19.09 -7.89 -8.90
CA LYS A 209 20.36 -7.19 -9.07
C LYS A 209 20.40 -5.95 -8.17
N ASN A 210 21.59 -5.61 -7.67
CA ASN A 210 21.86 -4.33 -7.01
C ASN A 210 22.00 -3.18 -8.03
N LEU A 211 21.00 -3.05 -8.90
CA LEU A 211 20.85 -1.96 -9.85
C LEU A 211 19.79 -1.00 -9.30
N TYR A 212 20.06 0.30 -9.37
CA TYR A 212 19.14 1.33 -8.89
C TYR A 212 18.85 2.32 -10.00
N LEU A 213 17.56 2.56 -10.27
CA LEU A 213 17.14 3.52 -11.28
C LEU A 213 17.38 4.95 -10.80
N ILE A 214 17.77 5.78 -11.75
CA ILE A 214 17.70 7.24 -11.66
C ILE A 214 16.37 7.63 -12.30
N VAL A 215 15.67 8.57 -11.67
CA VAL A 215 14.42 9.10 -12.20
C VAL A 215 14.70 10.51 -12.72
N GLU A 216 14.30 10.76 -13.96
CA GLU A 216 14.46 12.07 -14.60
C GLU A 216 13.45 13.06 -14.03
N ASP A 217 13.81 14.34 -14.01
CA ASP A 217 13.01 15.36 -13.34
C ASP A 217 11.65 15.56 -14.01
N GLU A 218 11.60 15.42 -15.34
CA GLU A 218 10.39 15.51 -16.15
C GLU A 218 9.38 14.40 -15.81
N GLU A 219 9.85 13.22 -15.42
CA GLU A 219 8.98 12.11 -14.98
C GLU A 219 8.29 12.40 -13.65
N ILE A 220 8.87 13.30 -12.83
CA ILE A 220 8.29 13.72 -11.55
C ILE A 220 7.32 14.88 -11.78
N LYS A 221 7.74 15.90 -12.55
CA LYS A 221 6.98 17.14 -12.78
C LYS A 221 5.60 16.89 -13.40
N LYS A 222 5.46 15.84 -14.23
CA LYS A 222 4.16 15.46 -14.81
C LYS A 222 3.09 15.09 -13.77
N HIS A 223 3.49 14.82 -12.52
CA HIS A 223 2.59 14.44 -11.42
C HIS A 223 2.31 15.57 -10.43
N ASP A 224 2.86 16.76 -10.64
CA ASP A 224 2.60 17.93 -9.82
C ASP A 224 1.09 18.23 -9.76
N THR A 225 0.66 18.80 -8.64
CA THR A 225 -0.74 19.16 -8.46
C THR A 225 -1.13 20.27 -9.43
N MET A 226 -2.16 20.01 -10.22
CA MET A 226 -2.76 21.00 -11.10
C MET A 226 -3.63 21.93 -10.26
N GLU A 227 -3.38 23.23 -10.39
CA GLU A 227 -4.13 24.29 -9.72
C GLU A 227 -4.93 25.09 -10.75
N SER A 228 -6.10 25.58 -10.35
CA SER A 228 -6.92 26.46 -11.19
C SER A 228 -6.27 27.84 -11.31
N ASP A 229 -6.57 28.55 -12.40
CA ASP A 229 -6.14 29.93 -12.64
C ASP A 229 -7.34 30.71 -13.18
N TYR A 230 -8.07 31.35 -12.26
CA TYR A 230 -9.30 32.07 -12.57
C TYR A 230 -9.03 33.25 -13.53
N ASP A 231 -7.91 33.95 -13.34
CA ASP A 231 -7.48 35.07 -14.19
C ASP A 231 -7.25 34.64 -15.64
N LYS A 232 -6.83 33.40 -15.85
CA LYS A 232 -6.68 32.78 -17.19
C LYS A 232 -7.89 31.96 -17.63
N SER A 233 -9.05 32.11 -16.98
CA SER A 233 -10.28 31.38 -17.30
C SER A 233 -10.13 29.84 -17.21
N PHE A 234 -9.19 29.38 -16.38
CA PHE A 234 -8.98 27.97 -16.08
C PHE A 234 -9.61 27.63 -14.72
N TYR A 235 -10.90 27.35 -14.76
CA TYR A 235 -11.72 27.09 -13.57
C TYR A 235 -11.52 25.69 -12.97
N PRO A 236 -11.77 25.50 -11.66
CA PRO A 236 -11.44 24.25 -10.97
C PRO A 236 -12.21 23.03 -11.48
N TYR A 237 -13.47 23.18 -11.93
CA TYR A 237 -14.25 22.09 -12.52
C TYR A 237 -13.61 21.49 -13.79
N LYS A 238 -12.64 22.16 -14.42
CA LYS A 238 -11.88 21.65 -15.56
C LYS A 238 -10.75 20.70 -15.16
N ILE A 239 -10.39 20.63 -13.87
CA ILE A 239 -9.22 19.88 -13.39
C ILE A 239 -9.46 18.37 -13.47
N LEU A 240 -10.55 17.87 -12.88
CA LEU A 240 -10.80 16.42 -12.78
C LEU A 240 -10.72 15.70 -14.14
N PRO A 241 -11.34 16.18 -15.23
CA PRO A 241 -11.19 15.56 -16.55
C PRO A 241 -9.75 15.46 -17.07
N LEU A 242 -8.86 16.37 -16.66
CA LEU A 242 -7.48 16.42 -17.12
C LEU A 242 -6.53 15.56 -16.28
N VAL A 243 -6.80 15.43 -14.98
CA VAL A 243 -5.87 14.79 -14.02
C VAL A 243 -6.27 13.39 -13.61
N THR A 244 -7.54 13.01 -13.76
CA THR A 244 -7.97 11.62 -13.58
C THR A 244 -7.54 10.81 -14.81
N LEU A 245 -6.29 10.37 -14.83
CA LEU A 245 -5.70 9.72 -16.00
C LEU A 245 -6.08 8.24 -16.09
N HIS A 246 -6.28 7.60 -14.94
CA HIS A 246 -6.52 6.16 -14.84
C HIS A 246 -7.78 5.87 -14.03
N GLY A 247 -8.53 4.87 -14.44
CA GLY A 247 -9.62 4.30 -13.66
C GLY A 247 -9.08 3.57 -12.43
N ILE A 248 -9.79 3.70 -11.32
CA ILE A 248 -9.36 3.17 -10.02
C ILE A 248 -9.21 1.64 -9.97
N ASP A 249 -9.89 0.91 -10.88
CA ASP A 249 -9.91 -0.56 -10.92
C ASP A 249 -9.96 -1.13 -12.34
N GLU A 250 -9.18 -0.57 -13.26
CA GLU A 250 -9.16 -1.01 -14.68
C GLU A 250 -8.83 -2.50 -14.86
N GLU A 251 -8.14 -3.12 -13.90
CA GLU A 251 -7.69 -4.51 -13.94
C GLU A 251 -8.49 -5.45 -13.02
N ASN A 252 -9.58 -4.93 -12.41
CA ASN A 252 -10.54 -5.65 -11.56
C ASN A 252 -9.92 -6.35 -10.34
N TYR A 253 -9.03 -5.67 -9.63
CA TYR A 253 -8.41 -6.18 -8.40
C TYR A 253 -9.16 -5.75 -7.14
N LEU A 254 -9.89 -4.63 -7.14
CA LEU A 254 -10.51 -4.13 -5.91
C LEU A 254 -11.51 -5.12 -5.30
N SER A 255 -12.14 -5.97 -6.12
CA SER A 255 -13.05 -7.02 -5.64
C SER A 255 -12.40 -8.04 -4.69
N LEU A 256 -11.07 -8.19 -4.73
CA LEU A 256 -10.31 -9.07 -3.84
C LEU A 256 -10.07 -8.48 -2.44
N PHE A 257 -10.35 -7.20 -2.22
CA PHE A 257 -9.95 -6.50 -1.00
C PHE A 257 -11.16 -5.92 -0.26
N GLU A 258 -11.00 -5.72 1.05
CA GLU A 258 -12.00 -5.02 1.87
C GLU A 258 -11.98 -3.53 1.54
N LEU A 259 -13.11 -2.98 1.09
CA LEU A 259 -13.20 -1.58 0.69
C LEU A 259 -14.08 -0.79 1.65
N GLN A 260 -13.66 0.43 2.04
CA GLN A 260 -14.51 1.34 2.83
C GLN A 260 -15.80 1.70 2.11
N ARG A 261 -15.75 1.70 0.77
CA ARG A 261 -16.87 1.91 -0.14
C ARG A 261 -18.08 1.01 0.16
N GLU A 262 -17.87 -0.18 0.69
CA GLU A 262 -18.94 -1.16 0.98
C GLU A 262 -19.78 -0.77 2.20
N LYS A 263 -19.28 0.17 3.00
CA LYS A 263 -19.92 0.62 4.25
C LYS A 263 -20.75 1.89 4.08
N MET A 264 -20.88 2.41 2.85
CA MET A 264 -21.57 3.68 2.59
C MET A 264 -22.02 3.85 1.14
N ASN A 265 -22.85 4.87 0.89
CA ASN A 265 -23.23 5.28 -0.46
C ASN A 265 -22.13 6.17 -1.07
N VAL A 266 -21.25 5.56 -1.86
CA VAL A 266 -20.13 6.24 -2.53
C VAL A 266 -20.63 7.33 -3.48
N LYS A 267 -21.73 7.09 -4.20
CA LYS A 267 -22.26 8.02 -5.20
C LYS A 267 -22.77 9.30 -4.54
N ASP A 268 -23.52 9.15 -3.44
CA ASP A 268 -23.97 10.26 -2.60
C ASP A 268 -22.77 11.04 -2.01
N ALA A 269 -21.79 10.32 -1.48
CA ALA A 269 -20.58 10.93 -0.94
C ALA A 269 -19.76 11.70 -1.99
N TYR A 270 -19.64 11.17 -3.20
CA TYR A 270 -18.88 11.78 -4.30
C TYR A 270 -19.64 12.94 -4.97
N TYR A 271 -20.96 12.85 -5.13
CA TYR A 271 -21.74 13.94 -5.76
C TYR A 271 -21.99 15.08 -4.80
N TYR A 272 -22.45 14.75 -3.59
CA TYR A 272 -23.01 15.77 -2.71
C TYR A 272 -22.10 16.11 -1.56
N HIS A 273 -21.18 15.27 -1.12
CA HIS A 273 -20.41 15.48 0.12
C HIS A 273 -18.89 15.39 -0.08
N TRP A 274 -18.42 15.59 -1.32
CA TRP A 274 -17.04 15.31 -1.70
C TRP A 274 -16.05 16.15 -0.90
N ASP A 275 -16.36 17.42 -0.69
CA ASP A 275 -15.59 18.43 0.02
C ASP A 275 -15.42 18.07 1.50
N TYR A 276 -16.50 17.62 2.14
CA TYR A 276 -16.51 17.13 3.51
C TYR A 276 -15.63 15.88 3.68
N TYR A 277 -15.72 14.93 2.76
CA TYR A 277 -14.91 13.71 2.82
C TYR A 277 -13.46 13.96 2.40
N ALA A 278 -13.23 14.89 1.46
CA ALA A 278 -11.92 15.32 1.01
C ALA A 278 -11.15 16.06 2.11
N PHE A 279 -11.82 16.90 2.91
CA PHE A 279 -11.25 17.61 4.07
C PHE A 279 -10.52 16.70 5.07
N ARG A 280 -10.83 15.40 5.08
CA ARG A 280 -10.12 14.42 5.92
C ARG A 280 -8.71 14.09 5.42
N SER A 281 -8.36 14.47 4.19
CA SER A 281 -6.98 14.41 3.69
C SER A 281 -6.19 15.64 4.11
N PRO A 282 -4.87 15.50 4.39
CA PRO A 282 -4.07 16.64 4.83
C PRO A 282 -4.01 17.81 3.85
N LEU A 283 -4.00 17.54 2.53
CA LEU A 283 -4.03 18.60 1.51
C LEU A 283 -5.33 19.41 1.57
N TRP A 284 -6.47 18.74 1.50
CA TRP A 284 -7.76 19.44 1.52
C TRP A 284 -8.01 20.12 2.85
N LYS A 285 -7.57 19.51 3.96
CA LYS A 285 -7.60 20.14 5.27
C LYS A 285 -6.87 21.49 5.26
N SER A 286 -5.62 21.52 4.79
CA SER A 286 -4.84 22.76 4.75
C SER A 286 -5.44 23.78 3.79
N ARG A 287 -6.01 23.33 2.66
CA ARG A 287 -6.75 24.20 1.72
C ARG A 287 -7.95 24.86 2.39
N VAL A 288 -8.76 24.11 3.15
CA VAL A 288 -9.94 24.66 3.82
C VAL A 288 -9.56 25.57 4.99
N GLU A 289 -8.59 25.15 5.81
CA GLU A 289 -8.11 25.94 6.96
C GLU A 289 -7.49 27.27 6.53
N ALA A 290 -6.88 27.35 5.34
CA ALA A 290 -6.35 28.61 4.79
C ALA A 290 -7.43 29.66 4.50
N PHE A 291 -8.70 29.26 4.40
CA PHE A 291 -9.87 30.14 4.25
C PHE A 291 -10.72 30.14 5.52
N ASN A 292 -10.14 29.77 6.67
CA ASN A 292 -10.80 29.68 7.97
C ASN A 292 -12.03 28.75 8.01
N GLY A 293 -12.13 27.81 7.07
CA GLY A 293 -13.23 26.85 7.02
C GLY A 293 -13.05 25.70 8.01
N CYS A 294 -14.16 25.06 8.37
CA CYS A 294 -14.15 23.82 9.16
C CYS A 294 -15.26 22.86 8.72
N ALA A 295 -15.12 21.58 9.06
CA ALA A 295 -16.10 20.56 8.69
C ALA A 295 -17.28 20.51 9.67
N ASN A 296 -18.49 20.63 9.14
CA ASN A 296 -19.73 20.39 9.87
C ASN A 296 -20.13 18.92 9.76
N HIS A 297 -20.12 18.20 10.88
CA HIS A 297 -20.41 16.76 10.90
C HIS A 297 -21.91 16.44 10.88
N GLU A 298 -22.78 17.38 11.21
CA GLU A 298 -24.24 17.20 11.16
C GLU A 298 -24.74 17.33 9.73
N THR A 299 -24.30 18.36 9.02
CA THR A 299 -24.71 18.64 7.64
C THR A 299 -23.82 17.98 6.57
N LYS A 300 -22.65 17.45 6.97
CA LYS A 300 -21.61 16.92 6.07
C LYS A 300 -21.22 17.94 4.98
N ARG A 301 -20.90 19.15 5.42
CA ARG A 301 -20.49 20.31 4.62
C ARG A 301 -19.30 21.00 5.26
N LEU A 302 -18.75 21.98 4.56
CA LEU A 302 -17.80 22.93 5.10
C LEU A 302 -18.52 24.22 5.53
N ASP A 303 -18.26 24.69 6.75
CA ASP A 303 -18.72 25.98 7.25
C ASP A 303 -17.58 27.00 7.15
N PHE A 304 -17.89 28.20 6.68
CA PHE A 304 -16.96 29.33 6.57
C PHE A 304 -17.46 30.52 7.40
N PRO A 305 -16.58 31.46 7.81
CA PRO A 305 -16.96 32.59 8.65
C PRO A 305 -18.02 33.51 8.03
N ASP A 306 -17.94 33.70 6.71
CA ASP A 306 -18.81 34.57 5.91
C ASP A 306 -18.82 34.12 4.44
N ASP A 307 -19.65 34.78 3.64
CA ASP A 307 -19.83 34.47 2.21
C ASP A 307 -18.56 34.79 1.39
N ASP A 308 -17.72 35.74 1.82
CA ASP A 308 -16.50 36.09 1.09
C ASP A 308 -15.50 34.92 1.14
N TYR A 309 -15.25 34.34 2.32
CA TYR A 309 -14.39 33.15 2.46
C TYR A 309 -14.97 31.93 1.75
N PHE A 310 -16.29 31.77 1.78
CA PHE A 310 -16.98 30.70 1.06
C PHE A 310 -16.74 30.82 -0.45
N GLU A 311 -17.03 31.98 -1.03
CA GLU A 311 -16.87 32.25 -2.46
C GLU A 311 -15.42 32.08 -2.89
N ASP A 312 -14.46 32.66 -2.15
CA ASP A 312 -13.04 32.57 -2.46
C ASP A 312 -12.52 31.11 -2.48
N PHE A 313 -12.97 30.28 -1.53
CA PHE A 313 -12.59 28.87 -1.48
C PHE A 313 -13.15 28.11 -2.69
N TYR A 314 -14.44 28.24 -2.99
CA TYR A 314 -15.07 27.49 -4.07
C TYR A 314 -14.66 28.01 -5.45
N ASN A 315 -14.36 29.31 -5.61
CA ASN A 315 -13.76 29.85 -6.83
C ASN A 315 -12.42 29.19 -7.17
N LYS A 316 -11.69 28.73 -6.15
CA LYS A 316 -10.38 28.07 -6.31
C LYS A 316 -10.43 26.55 -6.35
N TYR A 317 -11.39 25.91 -5.69
CA TYR A 317 -11.36 24.45 -5.53
C TYR A 317 -12.65 23.70 -5.88
N ASN A 318 -13.70 24.38 -6.36
CA ASN A 318 -14.96 23.69 -6.67
C ASN A 318 -14.83 22.79 -7.91
N TYR A 319 -14.62 21.49 -7.69
CA TYR A 319 -14.44 20.52 -8.78
C TYR A 319 -15.74 20.05 -9.43
N GLU A 320 -16.90 20.30 -8.81
CA GLU A 320 -18.24 19.92 -9.33
C GLU A 320 -18.30 18.46 -9.84
N PRO A 321 -17.96 17.45 -9.01
CA PRO A 321 -17.85 16.05 -9.44
C PRO A 321 -19.15 15.46 -10.01
N ASP A 322 -20.31 15.94 -9.58
CA ASP A 322 -21.64 15.53 -10.03
C ASP A 322 -21.97 16.02 -11.45
N GLU A 323 -21.46 17.20 -11.83
CA GLU A 323 -21.62 17.78 -13.18
C GLU A 323 -20.59 17.24 -14.19
N GLN A 324 -19.61 16.45 -13.73
CA GLN A 324 -18.63 15.82 -14.62
C GLN A 324 -19.28 14.77 -15.53
N LYS A 325 -18.66 14.54 -16.70
CA LYS A 325 -19.05 13.42 -17.58
C LYS A 325 -18.91 12.09 -16.85
N THR A 326 -19.78 11.12 -17.18
CA THR A 326 -19.75 9.76 -16.64
C THR A 326 -18.39 9.08 -16.78
N GLU A 327 -17.64 9.36 -17.85
CA GLU A 327 -16.28 8.85 -18.03
C GLU A 327 -15.35 9.31 -16.89
N THR A 328 -15.32 10.61 -16.59
CA THR A 328 -14.53 11.17 -15.49
C THR A 328 -14.99 10.60 -14.14
N GLN A 329 -16.31 10.57 -13.91
CA GLN A 329 -16.87 10.03 -12.67
C GLN A 329 -16.48 8.56 -12.45
N ASN A 330 -16.56 7.73 -13.50
CA ASN A 330 -16.20 6.32 -13.42
C ASN A 330 -14.72 6.10 -13.16
N LYS A 331 -13.83 7.02 -13.57
CA LYS A 331 -12.41 6.88 -13.19
C LYS A 331 -12.23 6.91 -11.68
N ASN A 332 -12.98 7.74 -10.97
CA ASN A 332 -12.93 7.82 -9.51
C ASN A 332 -13.78 6.76 -8.80
N ILE A 333 -15.02 6.53 -9.26
CA ILE A 333 -16.05 5.80 -8.51
C ILE A 333 -16.78 4.72 -9.33
N GLN A 334 -16.16 4.14 -10.36
CA GLN A 334 -16.78 3.06 -11.14
C GLN A 334 -17.33 1.93 -10.25
N PRO A 335 -18.40 1.23 -10.68
CA PRO A 335 -18.82 -0.02 -10.05
C PRO A 335 -17.68 -1.05 -10.02
N ILE A 336 -17.56 -1.80 -8.92
CA ILE A 336 -16.54 -2.85 -8.79
C ILE A 336 -17.07 -4.13 -9.44
N MET A 337 -16.29 -4.69 -10.37
CA MET A 337 -16.64 -5.96 -11.01
C MET A 337 -16.04 -7.14 -10.22
N GLN A 338 -16.88 -8.11 -9.88
CA GLN A 338 -16.46 -9.37 -9.25
C GLN A 338 -15.98 -10.37 -10.31
N GLY A 339 -14.82 -10.08 -10.92
CA GLY A 339 -14.29 -10.87 -12.02
C GLY A 339 -12.99 -11.62 -11.73
N ARG A 340 -12.32 -11.30 -10.62
CA ARG A 340 -10.99 -11.82 -10.29
C ARG A 340 -11.03 -12.69 -9.04
N THR A 341 -10.26 -13.78 -9.02
CA THR A 341 -10.09 -14.65 -7.84
C THR A 341 -8.67 -14.61 -7.29
N TRP A 342 -8.48 -15.07 -6.06
CA TRP A 342 -7.16 -15.21 -5.46
C TRP A 342 -6.29 -16.27 -6.13
N VAL A 343 -6.89 -17.32 -6.69
CA VAL A 343 -6.22 -18.26 -7.60
C VAL A 343 -5.62 -17.52 -8.79
N GLN A 344 -6.38 -16.67 -9.47
CA GLN A 344 -5.87 -15.89 -10.61
C GLN A 344 -4.78 -14.89 -10.18
N PHE A 345 -4.93 -14.26 -9.01
CA PHE A 345 -3.89 -13.40 -8.43
C PHE A 345 -2.58 -14.17 -8.21
N TYR A 346 -2.67 -15.34 -7.57
CA TYR A 346 -1.52 -16.19 -7.32
C TYR A 346 -0.88 -16.65 -8.62
N GLU A 347 -1.64 -17.18 -9.57
CA GLU A 347 -1.14 -17.64 -10.87
C GLU A 347 -0.38 -16.55 -11.63
N GLN A 348 -0.86 -15.30 -11.56
CA GLN A 348 -0.21 -14.15 -12.17
C GLN A 348 1.13 -13.77 -11.50
N HIS A 349 1.26 -14.00 -10.20
CA HIS A 349 2.36 -13.50 -9.37
C HIS A 349 3.25 -14.56 -8.70
N LYS A 350 2.98 -15.86 -8.89
CA LYS A 350 3.68 -16.98 -8.23
C LYS A 350 5.15 -17.18 -8.63
N LYS A 351 5.62 -16.48 -9.66
CA LYS A 351 7.00 -16.64 -10.16
C LYS A 351 7.99 -16.39 -9.02
N ASN A 352 9.05 -17.20 -8.98
CA ASN A 352 10.13 -17.11 -7.98
C ASN A 352 9.68 -17.35 -6.52
N GLY A 353 8.46 -17.83 -6.30
CA GLY A 353 7.99 -18.25 -4.98
C GLY A 353 8.51 -19.64 -4.61
N LEU A 354 8.58 -19.89 -3.31
CA LEU A 354 8.85 -21.20 -2.72
C LEU A 354 7.58 -21.88 -2.23
N TYR A 355 6.60 -21.09 -1.80
CA TYR A 355 5.37 -21.60 -1.22
C TYR A 355 4.31 -21.80 -2.31
N ILE A 356 3.72 -22.99 -2.30
CA ILE A 356 2.57 -23.34 -3.12
C ILE A 356 1.41 -23.48 -2.13
N PRO A 357 0.47 -22.53 -2.09
CA PRO A 357 -0.71 -22.64 -1.24
C PRO A 357 -1.59 -23.78 -1.72
N ASP A 358 -2.30 -24.40 -0.79
CA ASP A 358 -3.44 -25.23 -1.14
C ASP A 358 -4.50 -24.37 -1.86
N GLU A 359 -5.13 -24.94 -2.89
CA GLU A 359 -6.16 -24.24 -3.68
C GLU A 359 -7.39 -23.97 -2.82
N ASP A 360 -7.71 -24.86 -1.88
CA ASP A 360 -8.82 -24.69 -0.94
C ASP A 360 -8.67 -23.38 -0.13
N TYR A 361 -7.45 -23.05 0.33
CA TYR A 361 -7.22 -21.76 0.98
C TYR A 361 -7.49 -20.57 0.05
N LEU A 362 -7.08 -20.65 -1.22
CA LEU A 362 -7.25 -19.56 -2.18
C LEU A 362 -8.71 -19.37 -2.60
N ASP A 363 -9.48 -20.46 -2.68
CA ASP A 363 -10.91 -20.42 -2.99
C ASP A 363 -11.75 -19.93 -1.80
N GLU A 364 -11.30 -20.24 -0.58
CA GLU A 364 -11.90 -19.72 0.66
C GLU A 364 -11.37 -18.34 1.07
N PHE A 365 -10.40 -17.76 0.33
CA PHE A 365 -9.99 -16.38 0.59
C PHE A 365 -11.14 -15.43 0.32
N ASP A 366 -11.68 -14.89 1.40
CA ASP A 366 -12.50 -13.71 1.39
C ASP A 366 -11.72 -12.47 0.92
N LYS A 367 -12.35 -11.31 1.09
CA LYS A 367 -11.69 -10.02 0.88
C LYS A 367 -10.55 -9.81 1.88
N VAL A 368 -9.39 -9.42 1.36
CA VAL A 368 -8.22 -9.10 2.18
C VAL A 368 -8.25 -7.65 2.62
N ASN A 369 -8.03 -7.41 3.91
CA ASN A 369 -7.66 -6.08 4.41
C ASN A 369 -6.15 -5.85 4.20
N TYR A 370 -5.78 -4.96 3.27
CA TYR A 370 -4.38 -4.74 2.88
C TYR A 370 -3.78 -3.41 3.35
#